data_AF-A0A1J5P4Y1-F1
#
_entry.id   AF-A0A1J5P4Y1-F1
#
_cell.length_a   1.000
_cell.length_b   1.000
_cell.length_c   1.000
_cell.angle_alpha   90.00
_cell.angle_beta   90.00
_cell.angle_gamma   90.00
#
_symmetry.space_group_name_H-M   'P 1'
#
loop_
_entity.id
_entity.type
_entity.pdbx_description
1 polymer ?
#
loop_
_entity_poly.entity_id
_entity_poly.type
_entity_poly.pdbx_seq_one_letter_code
_entity_poly.pdbx_strand_id
1 'polypeptide(L)'
;MREYLKVLPDFEDIEAEERASACALAHHDGLAALMFFLDWPRHDLAARLIVTRHDQWDGQNWHILPQVAERLQYEYPLAATILYRALLDDILARARSKAYPHGVKYLKQLDLLAPDTDADPSRPDDLDRHAVYRAALKQAHARKAGFWGLIGEDAKGSGRGNGERAVGRRPEWKLVE
;
A
#
# COMPACT_ATOMS: atom_id res chain seq x y z
N MET A 1 -28.36 26.40 1.92
CA MET A 1 -28.09 25.52 0.75
C MET A 1 -28.22 24.06 1.18
N ARG A 2 -29.40 23.68 1.68
CA ARG A 2 -29.75 22.33 2.12
C ARG A 2 -31.15 21.93 1.64
N GLU A 3 -31.72 22.69 0.71
CA GLU A 3 -33.12 22.57 0.25
C GLU A 3 -33.27 21.92 -1.13
N TYR A 4 -32.17 21.46 -1.76
CA TYR A 4 -32.17 20.94 -3.14
C TYR A 4 -31.72 19.48 -3.25
N LEU A 5 -31.92 18.69 -2.19
CA LEU A 5 -31.58 17.26 -2.12
C LEU A 5 -32.83 16.40 -1.87
N LYS A 6 -33.95 16.69 -2.54
CA LYS A 6 -35.20 15.95 -2.30
C LYS A 6 -36.03 15.54 -3.50
N VAL A 7 -35.60 15.78 -4.74
CA VAL A 7 -36.36 15.29 -5.91
C VAL A 7 -35.43 15.02 -7.09
N LEU A 8 -34.52 14.05 -6.94
CA LEU A 8 -34.21 13.13 -8.03
C LEU A 8 -34.81 11.79 -7.57
N PRO A 9 -35.53 11.05 -8.43
CA PRO A 9 -35.97 9.71 -8.06
C PRO A 9 -34.71 8.89 -7.77
N ASP A 10 -34.67 8.17 -6.64
CA ASP A 10 -33.50 7.35 -6.21
C ASP A 10 -32.93 6.47 -7.35
N PHE A 11 -33.76 6.13 -8.36
CA PHE A 11 -33.37 5.37 -9.55
C PHE A 11 -32.52 6.14 -10.57
N GLU A 12 -32.72 7.45 -10.77
CA GLU A 12 -31.89 8.26 -11.69
C GLU A 12 -30.49 8.51 -11.10
N ASP A 13 -30.37 8.64 -9.79
CA ASP A 13 -29.07 8.80 -9.10
C ASP A 13 -28.25 7.51 -9.16
N ILE A 14 -28.86 6.33 -8.95
CA ILE A 14 -28.17 5.04 -9.09
C ILE A 14 -27.68 4.81 -10.52
N GLU A 15 -28.52 5.08 -11.52
CA GLU A 15 -28.15 4.91 -12.94
C GLU A 15 -27.11 5.95 -13.40
N ALA A 16 -27.12 7.16 -12.83
CA ALA A 16 -26.07 8.16 -13.04
C ALA A 16 -24.75 7.74 -12.38
N GLU A 17 -24.78 7.19 -11.17
CA GLU A 17 -23.61 6.66 -10.46
C GLU A 17 -22.99 5.47 -11.20
N GLU A 18 -23.80 4.55 -11.71
CA GLU A 18 -23.32 3.42 -12.51
C GLU A 18 -22.67 3.88 -13.82
N ARG A 19 -23.27 4.86 -14.52
CA ARG A 19 -22.70 5.44 -15.73
C ARG A 19 -21.40 6.20 -15.47
N ALA A 20 -21.34 7.00 -14.39
CA ALA A 20 -20.12 7.70 -13.99
C ALA A 20 -19.00 6.72 -13.63
N SER A 21 -19.34 5.65 -12.91
CA SER A 21 -18.41 4.58 -12.56
C SER A 21 -17.89 3.83 -13.79
N ALA A 22 -18.76 3.50 -14.75
CA ALA A 22 -18.36 2.87 -16.00
C ALA A 22 -17.44 3.78 -16.84
N CYS A 23 -17.74 5.08 -16.88
CA CYS A 23 -16.91 6.08 -17.56
C CYS A 23 -15.53 6.20 -16.89
N ALA A 24 -15.47 6.28 -15.56
CA ALA A 24 -14.22 6.32 -14.81
C ALA A 24 -13.38 5.05 -14.98
N LEU A 25 -14.00 3.85 -14.95
CA LEU A 25 -13.31 2.58 -15.22
C LEU A 25 -12.77 2.47 -16.66
N ALA A 26 -13.38 3.18 -17.62
CA ALA A 26 -12.92 3.25 -19.00
C ALA A 26 -11.93 4.40 -19.26
N HIS A 27 -11.70 5.28 -18.28
CA HIS A 27 -10.86 6.45 -18.47
C HIS A 27 -9.39 6.08 -18.64
N HIS A 28 -8.70 6.71 -19.58
CA HIS A 28 -7.30 6.38 -19.91
C HIS A 28 -6.32 6.69 -18.76
N ASP A 29 -6.59 7.73 -17.97
CA ASP A 29 -5.80 8.09 -16.80
C ASP A 29 -6.27 7.28 -15.58
N GLY A 30 -5.51 6.23 -15.25
CA GLY A 30 -5.78 5.35 -14.12
C GLY A 30 -5.69 6.04 -12.75
N LEU A 31 -4.82 7.04 -12.59
CA LEU A 31 -4.69 7.78 -11.33
C LEU A 31 -5.88 8.71 -11.10
N ALA A 32 -6.31 9.42 -12.14
CA ALA A 32 -7.50 10.25 -12.07
C ALA A 32 -8.75 9.43 -11.73
N ALA A 33 -8.92 8.28 -12.38
CA ALA A 33 -10.02 7.35 -12.08
C ALA A 33 -9.92 6.79 -10.65
N LEU A 34 -8.71 6.44 -10.19
CA LEU A 34 -8.50 5.97 -8.82
C LEU A 34 -8.85 7.04 -7.79
N MET A 35 -8.42 8.29 -8.00
CA MET A 35 -8.75 9.40 -7.11
C MET A 35 -10.26 9.63 -7.04
N PHE A 36 -10.95 9.56 -8.17
CA PHE A 36 -12.41 9.66 -8.22
C PHE A 36 -13.10 8.61 -7.32
N PHE A 37 -12.68 7.35 -7.37
CA PHE A 37 -13.22 6.26 -6.53
C PHE A 37 -12.77 6.30 -5.06
N LEU A 38 -11.82 7.15 -4.71
CA LEU A 38 -11.41 7.36 -3.32
C LEU A 38 -12.12 8.57 -2.71
N ASP A 39 -12.36 9.61 -3.51
CA ASP A 39 -13.15 10.79 -3.11
C ASP A 39 -14.64 10.44 -3.00
N TRP A 40 -15.12 9.59 -3.92
CA TRP A 40 -16.41 8.92 -3.80
C TRP A 40 -16.14 7.50 -3.30
N PRO A 41 -16.38 7.16 -2.01
CA PRO A 41 -15.76 6.04 -1.27
C PRO A 41 -16.17 4.63 -1.76
N ARG A 42 -15.93 4.35 -3.04
CA ARG A 42 -16.20 3.12 -3.78
C ARG A 42 -14.91 2.33 -3.86
N HIS A 43 -14.47 1.88 -2.69
CA HIS A 43 -13.25 1.09 -2.53
C HIS A 43 -13.31 -0.21 -3.35
N ASP A 44 -14.51 -0.75 -3.57
CA ASP A 44 -14.78 -1.88 -4.46
C ASP A 44 -14.33 -1.58 -5.91
N LEU A 45 -14.70 -0.41 -6.43
CA LEU A 45 -14.36 0.01 -7.79
C LEU A 45 -12.89 0.43 -7.90
N ALA A 46 -12.35 1.10 -6.88
CA ALA A 46 -10.93 1.40 -6.79
C ALA A 46 -10.08 0.12 -6.84
N ALA A 47 -10.44 -0.89 -6.03
CA ALA A 47 -9.76 -2.18 -6.01
C ALA A 47 -9.88 -2.89 -7.36
N ARG A 48 -11.07 -2.92 -7.96
CA ARG A 48 -11.29 -3.50 -9.29
C ARG A 48 -10.44 -2.82 -10.36
N LEU A 49 -10.36 -1.49 -10.35
CA LEU A 49 -9.52 -0.73 -11.27
C LEU A 49 -8.04 -1.11 -11.11
N ILE A 50 -7.58 -1.20 -9.86
CA ILE A 50 -6.19 -1.55 -9.55
C ILE A 50 -5.85 -2.95 -10.07
N VAL A 51 -6.70 -3.94 -9.81
CA VAL A 51 -6.51 -5.32 -10.24
C VAL A 51 -6.59 -5.47 -11.75
N THR A 52 -7.55 -4.80 -12.39
CA THR A 52 -7.74 -4.89 -13.86
C THR A 52 -6.59 -4.28 -14.63
N ARG A 53 -5.91 -3.29 -14.05
CA ARG A 53 -4.82 -2.52 -14.68
C ARG A 53 -3.53 -2.67 -13.87
N HIS A 54 -3.25 -3.88 -13.37
CA HIS A 54 -2.17 -4.12 -12.42
C HIS A 54 -0.79 -3.75 -12.97
N ASP A 55 -0.63 -3.77 -14.30
CA ASP A 55 0.59 -3.42 -15.04
C ASP A 55 0.82 -1.91 -15.22
N GLN A 56 -0.18 -1.06 -14.97
CA GLN A 56 -0.12 0.39 -15.23
C GLN A 56 0.35 1.22 -14.02
N TRP A 57 0.42 0.63 -12.83
CA TRP A 57 0.76 1.37 -11.63
C TRP A 57 2.25 1.63 -11.52
N ASP A 58 2.65 2.89 -11.66
CA ASP A 58 4.03 3.34 -11.48
C ASP A 58 4.27 3.80 -10.02
N GLY A 59 5.29 3.22 -9.38
CA GLY A 59 5.78 3.61 -8.06
C GLY A 59 6.28 5.07 -7.96
N GLN A 60 6.44 5.79 -9.08
CA GLN A 60 6.65 7.24 -9.10
C GLN A 60 5.52 8.03 -8.40
N ASN A 61 4.32 7.47 -8.31
CA ASN A 61 3.18 8.09 -7.64
C ASN A 61 3.20 7.89 -6.11
N TRP A 62 4.39 7.90 -5.52
CA TRP A 62 4.66 7.60 -4.10
C TRP A 62 3.93 8.53 -3.12
N HIS A 63 3.48 9.71 -3.54
CA HIS A 63 2.69 10.61 -2.71
C HIS A 63 1.28 10.07 -2.43
N ILE A 64 0.73 9.26 -3.34
CA ILE A 64 -0.66 8.81 -3.33
C ILE A 64 -0.73 7.32 -3.00
N LEU A 65 -0.02 6.48 -3.77
CA LEU A 65 -0.20 5.03 -3.72
C LEU A 65 -0.03 4.39 -2.33
N PRO A 66 0.91 4.82 -1.46
CA PRO A 66 1.03 4.24 -0.12
C PRO A 66 -0.22 4.42 0.73
N GLN A 67 -0.88 5.58 0.63
CA GLN A 67 -2.09 5.87 1.39
C GLN A 67 -3.27 5.04 0.86
N VAL A 68 -3.33 4.84 -0.45
CA VAL A 68 -4.35 4.00 -1.09
C VAL A 68 -4.17 2.54 -0.68
N ALA A 69 -2.94 2.02 -0.76
CA ALA A 69 -2.63 0.65 -0.35
C ALA A 69 -3.00 0.41 1.12
N GLU A 70 -2.66 1.35 2.01
CA GLU A 70 -2.98 1.25 3.45
C GLU A 70 -4.50 1.27 3.72
N ARG A 71 -5.29 2.02 2.94
CA ARG A 71 -6.76 2.03 3.03
C ARG A 71 -7.38 0.73 2.54
N LEU A 72 -6.84 0.15 1.48
CA LEU A 72 -7.41 -1.03 0.82
C LEU A 72 -6.96 -2.35 1.43
N GLN A 73 -5.83 -2.41 2.14
CA GLN A 73 -5.18 -3.67 2.53
C GLN A 73 -6.02 -4.64 3.37
N TYR A 74 -7.02 -4.16 4.10
CA TYR A 74 -7.87 -5.01 4.96
C TYR A 74 -9.05 -5.64 4.21
N GLU A 75 -9.71 -4.88 3.33
CA GLU A 75 -10.88 -5.35 2.56
C GLU A 75 -10.50 -5.88 1.18
N TYR A 76 -9.44 -5.34 0.59
CA TYR A 76 -8.99 -5.60 -0.78
C TYR A 76 -7.47 -5.88 -0.81
N PRO A 77 -7.01 -6.99 -0.19
CA PRO A 77 -5.58 -7.31 -0.04
C PRO A 77 -4.85 -7.45 -1.38
N LEU A 78 -5.53 -7.92 -2.43
CA LEU A 78 -4.96 -8.03 -3.78
C LEU A 78 -4.62 -6.67 -4.39
N ALA A 79 -5.53 -5.69 -4.29
CA ALA A 79 -5.28 -4.35 -4.78
C ALA A 79 -4.11 -3.69 -4.01
N ALA A 80 -4.07 -3.83 -2.69
CA ALA A 80 -2.96 -3.30 -1.89
C ALA A 80 -1.63 -3.96 -2.24
N THR A 81 -1.62 -5.27 -2.49
CA THR A 81 -0.43 -6.01 -2.92
C THR A 81 0.14 -5.47 -4.22
N ILE A 82 -0.69 -5.21 -5.23
CA ILE A 82 -0.27 -4.64 -6.52
C ILE A 82 0.42 -3.29 -6.31
N LEU A 83 -0.20 -2.39 -5.54
CA LEU A 83 0.36 -1.06 -5.27
C LEU A 83 1.67 -1.12 -4.47
N TYR A 84 1.74 -1.98 -3.44
CA TYR A 84 2.97 -2.16 -2.66
C TYR A 84 4.11 -2.75 -3.49
N ARG A 85 3.83 -3.67 -4.42
CA ARG A 85 4.84 -4.20 -5.35
C ARG A 85 5.36 -3.10 -6.29
N ALA A 86 4.47 -2.35 -6.93
CA ALA A 86 4.85 -1.22 -7.79
C ALA A 86 5.77 -0.21 -7.07
N LEU A 87 5.43 0.16 -5.83
CA LEU A 87 6.25 1.05 -5.00
C LEU A 87 7.61 0.44 -4.64
N LEU A 88 7.63 -0.83 -4.25
CA LEU A 88 8.85 -1.53 -3.85
C LEU A 88 9.80 -1.71 -5.03
N ASP A 89 9.27 -2.12 -6.18
CA ASP A 89 10.02 -2.31 -7.41
C ASP A 89 10.65 -0.99 -7.87
N ASP A 90 9.94 0.14 -7.82
CA ASP A 90 10.50 1.44 -8.17
C ASP A 90 11.65 1.86 -7.22
N ILE A 91 11.45 1.74 -5.91
CA ILE A 91 12.46 2.07 -4.89
C ILE A 91 13.75 1.28 -5.13
N LEU A 92 13.61 -0.02 -5.39
CA LEU A 92 14.75 -0.90 -5.62
C LEU A 92 15.36 -0.66 -6.99
N ALA A 93 14.59 -0.59 -8.08
CA ALA A 93 15.09 -0.32 -9.42
C ALA A 93 15.95 0.95 -9.47
N ARG A 94 15.49 2.04 -8.83
CA ARG A 94 16.20 3.33 -8.81
C ARG A 94 17.26 3.45 -7.71
N ALA A 95 17.44 2.41 -6.89
CA ALA A 95 18.37 2.39 -5.76
C ALA A 95 18.23 3.60 -4.82
N ARG A 96 16.98 4.02 -4.54
CA ARG A 96 16.67 5.17 -3.68
C ARG A 96 16.91 4.80 -2.22
N SER A 97 18.16 4.86 -1.77
CA SER A 97 18.57 4.42 -0.43
C SER A 97 17.78 5.09 0.71
N LYS A 98 17.43 6.37 0.58
CA LYS A 98 16.59 7.09 1.56
C LYS A 98 15.19 6.52 1.69
N ALA A 99 14.68 5.83 0.66
CA ALA A 99 13.37 5.21 0.65
C ALA A 99 13.40 3.72 1.05
N TYR A 100 14.56 3.14 1.32
CA TYR A 100 14.66 1.73 1.74
C TYR A 100 13.84 1.39 2.99
N PRO A 101 13.75 2.24 4.04
CA PRO A 101 12.86 1.96 5.18
C PRO A 101 11.40 1.79 4.76
N HIS A 102 10.91 2.59 3.79
CA HIS A 102 9.57 2.41 3.23
C HIS A 102 9.46 1.10 2.45
N GLY A 103 10.44 0.78 1.61
CA GLY A 103 10.48 -0.49 0.89
C GLY A 103 10.45 -1.70 1.84
N VAL A 104 11.14 -1.64 2.98
CA VAL A 104 11.10 -2.68 4.01
C VAL A 104 9.71 -2.78 4.64
N LYS A 105 9.07 -1.65 4.95
CA LYS A 105 7.66 -1.62 5.40
C LYS A 105 6.75 -2.29 4.37
N TYR A 106 6.90 -1.98 3.08
CA TYR A 106 6.09 -2.57 2.01
C TYR A 106 6.31 -4.06 1.89
N LEU A 107 7.57 -4.54 1.90
CA LEU A 107 7.85 -5.98 1.84
C LEU A 107 7.24 -6.74 3.04
N LYS A 108 7.23 -6.15 4.23
CA LYS A 108 6.56 -6.75 5.40
C LYS A 108 5.05 -6.80 5.24
N GLN A 109 4.44 -5.74 4.72
CA GLN A 109 2.99 -5.76 4.42
C GLN A 109 2.68 -6.82 3.37
N LEU A 110 3.49 -6.94 2.32
CA LEU A 110 3.36 -7.99 1.31
C LEU A 110 3.50 -9.40 1.93
N ASP A 111 4.46 -9.61 2.82
CA ASP A 111 4.62 -10.88 3.57
C ASP A 111 3.35 -11.22 4.39
N LEU A 112 2.65 -10.21 4.94
CA LEU A 112 1.41 -10.39 5.72
C LEU A 112 0.18 -10.66 4.83
N LEU A 113 0.06 -9.96 3.70
CA LEU A 113 -1.08 -10.09 2.78
C LEU A 113 -1.01 -11.36 1.91
N ALA A 114 0.18 -11.96 1.79
CA ALA A 114 0.44 -13.09 0.90
C ALA A 114 -0.54 -14.27 1.02
N PRO A 115 -0.96 -14.75 2.21
CA PRO A 115 -1.87 -15.88 2.30
C PRO A 115 -3.23 -15.62 1.64
N ASP A 116 -3.81 -14.45 1.88
CA ASP A 116 -5.11 -14.06 1.31
C ASP A 116 -4.97 -13.80 -0.18
N THR A 117 -3.90 -13.09 -0.57
CA THR A 117 -3.68 -12.69 -1.96
C THR A 117 -3.31 -13.86 -2.87
N ASP A 118 -2.54 -14.83 -2.36
CA ASP A 118 -2.13 -15.99 -3.14
C ASP A 118 -3.29 -16.98 -3.38
N ALA A 119 -4.29 -16.96 -2.49
CA ALA A 119 -5.51 -17.77 -2.57
C ALA A 119 -6.67 -17.07 -3.30
N ASP A 120 -6.57 -15.76 -3.56
CA ASP A 120 -7.62 -14.97 -4.20
C ASP A 120 -7.84 -15.43 -5.66
N PRO A 121 -9.05 -15.87 -6.03
CA PRO A 121 -9.37 -16.32 -7.39
C PRO A 121 -9.39 -15.18 -8.41
N SER A 122 -9.45 -13.92 -7.98
CA SER A 122 -9.38 -12.74 -8.84
C SER A 122 -7.95 -12.29 -9.17
N ARG A 123 -6.93 -12.97 -8.62
CA ARG A 123 -5.52 -12.68 -8.94
C ARG A 123 -5.25 -12.87 -10.43
N PRO A 124 -4.65 -11.89 -11.13
CA PRO A 124 -4.19 -12.06 -12.50
C PRO A 124 -3.21 -13.24 -12.64
N ASP A 125 -3.30 -14.00 -13.73
CA ASP A 125 -2.46 -15.18 -13.96
C ASP A 125 -0.97 -14.85 -14.12
N ASP A 126 -0.66 -13.64 -14.62
CA ASP A 126 0.68 -13.10 -14.79
C ASP A 126 1.22 -12.43 -13.52
N LEU A 127 0.41 -12.28 -12.47
CA LEU A 127 0.87 -11.79 -11.18
C LEU A 127 1.45 -12.95 -10.34
N ASP A 128 2.77 -13.01 -10.28
CA ASP A 128 3.50 -14.03 -9.53
C ASP A 128 3.02 -14.17 -8.08
N ARG A 129 2.94 -15.42 -7.60
CA ARG A 129 2.75 -15.72 -6.17
C ARG A 129 3.82 -15.06 -5.34
N HIS A 130 3.48 -14.68 -4.10
CA HIS A 130 4.39 -13.89 -3.27
C HIS A 130 5.74 -14.56 -3.03
N ALA A 131 5.77 -15.88 -2.85
CA ALA A 131 7.02 -16.62 -2.69
C ALA A 131 7.95 -16.51 -3.91
N VAL A 132 7.38 -16.56 -5.12
CA VAL A 132 8.12 -16.44 -6.39
C VAL A 132 8.62 -15.01 -6.55
N TYR A 133 7.73 -14.02 -6.39
CA TYR A 133 8.06 -12.60 -6.43
C TYR A 133 9.20 -12.26 -5.46
N ARG A 134 9.12 -12.69 -4.21
CA ARG A 134 10.13 -12.42 -3.17
C ARG A 134 11.48 -13.04 -3.49
N ALA A 135 11.50 -14.24 -4.07
CA ALA A 135 12.74 -14.89 -4.51
C ALA A 135 13.38 -14.13 -5.68
N ALA A 136 12.58 -13.75 -6.69
CA ALA A 136 13.03 -12.95 -7.83
C ALA A 136 13.56 -11.58 -7.38
N LEU A 137 12.85 -10.90 -6.47
CA LEU A 137 13.24 -9.62 -5.90
C LEU A 137 14.61 -9.72 -5.20
N LYS A 138 14.81 -10.78 -4.41
CA LYS A 138 16.08 -11.05 -3.74
C LYS A 138 17.21 -11.31 -4.73
N GLN A 139 16.96 -12.07 -5.79
CA GLN A 139 17.95 -12.36 -6.82
C GLN A 139 18.34 -11.10 -7.61
N ALA A 140 17.36 -10.33 -8.09
CA ALA A 140 17.57 -9.12 -8.88
C ALA A 140 18.28 -8.00 -8.09
N HIS A 141 18.06 -7.95 -6.77
CA HIS A 141 18.52 -6.85 -5.93
C HIS A 141 19.48 -7.27 -4.81
N ALA A 142 20.10 -8.45 -4.91
CA ALA A 142 21.01 -9.01 -3.90
C ALA A 142 22.11 -8.03 -3.43
N ARG A 143 22.62 -7.19 -4.34
CA ARG A 143 23.70 -6.21 -4.05
C ARG A 143 23.25 -4.99 -3.23
N LYS A 144 21.95 -4.81 -2.98
CA LYS A 144 21.42 -3.70 -2.16
C LYS A 144 21.53 -4.02 -0.67
N ALA A 145 22.76 -4.24 -0.19
CA ALA A 145 23.03 -4.68 1.18
C ALA A 145 22.38 -3.79 2.24
N GLY A 146 22.31 -2.47 2.02
CA GLY A 146 21.62 -1.55 2.94
C GLY A 146 20.12 -1.80 3.07
N PHE A 147 19.44 -2.24 2.01
CA PHE A 147 18.03 -2.63 2.08
C PHE A 147 17.87 -3.95 2.85
N TRP A 148 18.65 -4.97 2.49
CA TRP A 148 18.58 -6.30 3.12
C TRP A 148 19.04 -6.30 4.59
N GLY A 149 19.97 -5.41 4.95
CA GLY A 149 20.43 -5.23 6.32
C GLY A 149 19.30 -4.80 7.26
N LEU A 150 18.48 -3.83 6.82
CA LEU A 150 17.32 -3.35 7.60
C LEU A 150 16.30 -4.46 7.89
N ILE A 151 16.07 -5.36 6.93
CA ILE A 151 15.18 -6.51 7.11
C ILE A 151 15.71 -7.47 8.20
N GLY A 152 17.03 -7.70 8.23
CA GLY A 152 17.67 -8.56 9.23
C GLY A 152 17.77 -7.94 10.63
N GLU A 153 17.84 -6.60 10.72
CA GLU A 153 17.83 -5.87 12.00
C GLU A 153 16.44 -5.91 12.65
N ASP A 154 15.38 -5.76 11.85
CA ASP A 154 14.00 -5.84 12.31
C ASP A 154 13.63 -7.22 12.88
N ALA A 155 14.14 -8.30 12.28
CA ALA A 155 13.96 -9.66 12.79
C ALA A 155 14.58 -9.85 14.19
N LYS A 156 15.61 -9.08 14.53
CA LYS A 156 16.24 -9.08 15.87
C LYS A 156 15.53 -8.14 16.85
N GLY A 157 14.82 -7.11 16.36
CA GLY A 157 14.10 -6.11 17.17
C GLY A 157 12.76 -6.58 17.73
N SER A 158 12.06 -7.50 17.04
CA SER A 158 10.76 -8.04 17.49
C SER A 158 10.82 -8.97 18.72
N GLY A 159 12.03 -9.29 19.20
CA GLY A 159 12.26 -10.17 20.36
C GLY A 159 12.52 -9.46 21.70
N ARG A 160 12.45 -8.12 21.78
CA ARG A 160 12.62 -7.39 23.05
C ARG A 160 11.27 -7.01 23.66
N GLY A 161 10.51 -8.02 24.05
CA GLY A 161 9.43 -7.90 25.01
C GLY A 161 9.95 -8.03 26.44
N ASN A 162 9.84 -6.94 27.20
CA ASN A 162 9.82 -6.86 28.67
C ASN A 162 11.09 -7.29 29.44
N GLY A 163 11.91 -6.30 29.78
CA GLY A 163 12.95 -6.38 30.80
C GLY A 163 13.22 -5.00 31.38
N GLU A 164 12.59 -4.72 32.53
CA GLU A 164 12.89 -3.68 33.52
C GLU A 164 13.25 -2.26 33.04
N ARG A 165 12.32 -1.33 33.31
CA ARG A 165 12.61 0.10 33.43
C ARG A 165 13.56 0.31 34.62
N ALA A 166 14.85 0.40 34.36
CA ALA A 166 15.79 0.97 35.31
C ALA A 166 15.46 2.46 35.51
N VAL A 167 14.88 2.80 36.65
CA VAL A 167 14.72 4.17 37.14
C VAL A 167 16.13 4.75 37.37
N GLY A 168 16.62 5.48 36.37
CA GLY A 168 17.82 6.30 36.49
C GLY A 168 17.53 7.55 37.31
N ARG A 169 18.21 7.66 38.45
CA ARG A 169 18.17 8.76 39.42
C ARG A 169 18.32 10.14 38.74
N ARG A 170 17.44 11.08 39.10
CA ARG A 170 17.59 12.51 38.76
C ARG A 170 18.85 13.06 39.42
N PRO A 171 19.68 13.88 38.72
CA PRO A 171 20.74 14.63 39.37
C PRO A 171 20.14 15.81 40.15
N GLU A 172 20.46 15.90 41.44
CA GLU A 172 20.25 17.10 42.25
C GLU A 172 21.30 18.14 41.89
N TRP A 173 20.88 19.26 41.31
CA TRP A 173 21.74 20.43 41.14
C TRP A 173 21.70 21.24 42.45
N LYS A 174 22.79 21.17 43.23
CA LYS A 174 23.03 22.13 44.31
C LYS A 174 23.49 23.44 43.70
N LEU A 175 22.70 24.50 43.88
CA LEU A 175 23.13 25.88 43.67
C LEU A 175 24.11 26.26 44.80
N VAL A 176 25.26 26.81 44.43
CA VAL A 176 26.25 27.37 45.33
C VAL A 176 26.23 28.88 45.14
N GLU A 177 26.05 29.56 46.28
CA GLU A 177 26.10 31.00 46.60
C GLU A 177 24.99 31.92 46.08
#